data_AF-A0A959PS99-F1
#
_entry.id   AF-A0A959PS99-F1
#
_cell.length_a   1.000
_cell.length_b   1.000
_cell.length_c   1.000
_cell.angle_alpha   90.00
_cell.angle_beta   90.00
_cell.angle_gamma   90.00
#
_symmetry.space_group_name_H-M   'P 1'
#
loop_
_entity.id
_entity.type
_entity.pdbx_description
1 polymer ?
#
loop_
_entity_poly.entity_id
_entity_poly.type
_entity_poly.pdbx_seq_one_letter_code
_entity_poly.pdbx_strand_id
1 'polypeptide(L)' 'MRNTKLYHILREFNKIEQNRLRKFLVSPYFNANEQITDLYEIMLKDIGKDEDSSFEKEDIWE' A
#
# COMPACT_ATOMS: atom_id res chain seq x y z
N MET A 1 -2.63 -11.29 1.83
CA MET A 1 -1.62 -10.79 0.84
C MET A 1 -0.16 -10.61 1.35
N ARG A 2 0.20 -11.10 2.54
CA ARG A 2 1.47 -10.78 3.21
C ARG A 2 2.73 -11.48 2.66
N ASN A 3 2.59 -12.58 1.91
CA ASN A 3 3.71 -13.33 1.31
C ASN A 3 4.11 -12.82 -0.09
N THR A 4 4.08 -11.50 -0.29
CA THR A 4 4.49 -10.89 -1.56
C THR A 4 5.74 -10.05 -1.32
N LYS A 5 6.68 -10.08 -2.28
CA LYS A 5 7.90 -9.27 -2.21
C LYS A 5 7.59 -7.79 -2.03
N LEU A 6 6.53 -7.31 -2.69
CA LEU A 6 6.05 -5.93 -2.55
C LEU A 6 5.69 -5.60 -1.09
N TYR A 7 4.86 -6.43 -0.45
CA TYR A 7 4.46 -6.21 0.94
C TYR A 7 5.66 -6.17 1.89
N HIS A 8 6.61 -7.09 1.72
CA HIS A 8 7.83 -7.10 2.52
C HIS A 8 8.66 -5.81 2.32
N ILE A 9 8.83 -5.35 1.08
CA ILE A 9 9.55 -4.09 0.79
C ILE A 9 8.85 -2.89 1.45
N LEU A 10 7.52 -2.80 1.35
CA LEU A 10 6.76 -1.70 1.94
C LEU A 10 6.81 -1.70 3.47
N ARG A 11 6.94 -2.87 4.10
CA ARG A 11 7.11 -3.01 5.55
C ARG A 11 8.46 -2.47 6.03
N GLU A 12 9.52 -2.63 5.24
CA GLU A 12 10.85 -2.12 5.59
C GLU A 12 10.96 -0.59 5.47
N PHE A 13 10.03 0.06 4.75
CA PHE A 13 10.06 1.51 4.58
C PHE A 13 9.72 2.23 5.89
N ASN A 14 10.48 3.27 6.19
CA ASN A 14 10.14 4.16 7.29
C ASN A 14 8.98 5.09 6.90
N LYS A 15 8.39 5.77 7.90
CA LYS A 15 7.23 6.66 7.71
C LYS A 15 7.47 7.79 6.68
N ILE A 16 8.72 8.25 6.54
CA ILE A 16 9.06 9.31 5.57
C ILE A 16 9.03 8.74 4.15
N GLU A 17 9.61 7.56 3.95
CA GLU A 17 9.64 6.84 2.67
C GLU A 17 8.22 6.46 2.22
N GLN A 18 7.41 5.94 3.13
CA GLN A 18 6.00 5.64 2.87
C GLN A 18 5.24 6.89 2.39
N ASN A 19 5.42 8.03 3.06
CA ASN A 19 4.78 9.29 2.65
C ASN A 19 5.29 9.82 1.31
N ARG A 20 6.58 9.64 0.99
CA ARG A 20 7.12 10.05 -0.32
C ARG A 20 6.54 9.20 -1.45
N LEU A 21 6.47 7.88 -1.25
CA LEU A 21 5.85 6.97 -2.21
C LEU A 21 4.36 7.28 -2.38
N ARG A 22 3.63 7.54 -1.28
CA ARG A 22 2.23 7.98 -1.34
C ARG A 22 2.05 9.21 -2.23
N LYS A 23 2.85 10.25 -2.03
CA LYS A 23 2.78 11.48 -2.84
C LYS A 23 3.07 11.24 -4.31
N PHE A 24 3.97 10.30 -4.61
CA PHE A 24 4.26 9.89 -5.98
C PHE A 24 3.05 9.18 -6.62
N LEU A 25 2.44 8.23 -5.90
CA LEU A 25 1.29 7.46 -6.38
C LEU A 25 0.00 8.28 -6.55
N VAL A 26 -0.19 9.32 -5.75
CA VAL A 26 -1.35 10.24 -5.85
C VAL A 26 -1.14 11.29 -6.94
N SER A 27 0.10 11.46 -7.44
CA SER A 27 0.37 12.48 -8.45
C SER A 27 -0.36 12.14 -9.75
N PRO A 28 -1.25 13.02 -10.24
CA PRO A 28 -2.04 12.77 -11.46
C PRO A 28 -1.15 12.68 -12.72
N TYR A 29 0.09 13.14 -12.63
CA TYR A 29 1.08 13.04 -13.71
C TYR A 29 1.78 11.68 -13.77
N PHE A 30 1.95 11.00 -12.62
CA PHE A 30 2.72 9.76 -12.54
C PHE A 30 1.84 8.52 -12.40
N ASN A 31 0.59 8.69 -11.98
CA ASN A 31 -0.36 7.61 -11.85
C ASN A 31 -1.78 8.09 -12.15
N ALA A 32 -2.38 7.53 -13.20
CA ALA A 32 -3.78 7.77 -13.56
C ALA A 32 -4.73 6.68 -13.02
N ASN A 33 -4.19 5.62 -12.39
CA ASN A 33 -4.97 4.51 -11.89
C ASN A 33 -5.17 4.62 -10.36
N GLU A 34 -6.40 4.94 -9.98
CA GLU A 34 -6.82 5.05 -8.57
C GLU A 34 -6.65 3.75 -7.80
N GLN A 35 -6.82 2.59 -8.45
CA GLN A 35 -6.69 1.26 -7.83
C GLN A 35 -5.29 1.01 -7.27
N ILE A 36 -4.25 1.61 -7.86
CA ILE A 36 -2.87 1.50 -7.38
C ILE A 36 -2.72 2.28 -6.06
N THR A 37 -3.38 3.42 -5.95
CA THR A 37 -3.43 4.21 -4.73
C THR A 37 -4.20 3.45 -3.66
N ASP A 38 -5.36 2.86 -3.99
CA ASP A 38 -6.18 2.10 -3.05
C ASP A 38 -5.45 0.87 -2.51
N LEU A 39 -4.81 0.11 -3.41
CA LEU A 39 -3.93 -1.00 -3.04
C LEU A 39 -2.84 -0.56 -2.05
N TYR A 40 -2.20 0.57 -2.33
CA TYR A 40 -1.14 1.09 -1.48
C TYR A 40 -1.65 1.50 -0.09
N GLU A 41 -2.82 2.14 -0.01
CA GLU A 41 -3.44 2.52 1.26
C GLU A 41 -3.86 1.29 2.08
N ILE A 42 -4.42 0.26 1.45
CA ILE A 42 -4.80 -0.99 2.10
C ILE A 42 -3.55 -1.66 2.69
N MET A 43 -2.47 -1.76 1.90
CA MET A 43 -1.19 -2.32 2.36
C MET A 43 -0.59 -1.53 3.54
N LEU A 44 -0.60 -0.19 3.48
CA LEU A 44 -0.09 0.63 4.58
C LEU A 44 -0.92 0.50 5.85
N LYS A 45 -2.25 0.42 5.74
CA LYS A 45 -3.13 0.20 6.89
C LYS A 45 -2.85 -1.14 7.56
N ASP A 46 -2.58 -2.20 6.78
CA ASP A 46 -2.20 -3.51 7.32
C ASP A 46 -0.81 -3.48 7.96
N ILE A 47 0.18 -2.87 7.31
CA ILE A 47 1.55 -2.75 7.85
C ILE A 47 1.57 -1.97 9.18
N GLY A 48 0.70 -0.96 9.32
CA GLY A 48 0.58 -0.15 10.54
C GLY A 48 -0.23 -0.81 11.66
N LYS A 49 -0.92 -1.92 11.40
CA LYS A 49 -1.65 -2.71 12.39
C LYS A 49 -0.82 -3.95 12.73
N ASP A 50 -0.28 -4.03 13.95
CA ASP A 50 0.51 -5.18 14.40
C ASP A 50 -0.30 -6.49 14.52
N GLU A 51 -1.64 -6.45 14.44
CA GLU A 51 -2.51 -7.62 14.57
C GLU A 51 -3.22 -8.01 13.26
N ASP A 52 -3.08 -9.28 12.88
CA ASP A 52 -3.93 -10.23 12.13
C ASP A 52 -5.12 -9.77 11.25
N SER A 53 -5.14 -8.56 10.72
CA SER A 53 -6.01 -8.22 9.58
C SER A 53 -5.48 -8.86 8.30
N SER A 54 -5.87 -10.12 8.03
CA SER A 54 -5.62 -10.70 6.71
C SER A 54 -6.48 -9.97 5.67
N PHE A 55 -5.87 -9.12 4.84
CA PHE A 55 -6.54 -8.56 3.66
C PHE A 55 -6.34 -9.47 2.43
N GLU A 56 -7.40 -9.60 1.65
CA GLU A 56 -7.46 -10.38 0.41
C GLU A 56 -7.27 -9.47 -0.82
N LYS A 57 -7.02 -10.05 -2.00
CA LYS A 57 -6.76 -9.24 -3.22
C LYS A 57 -8.04 -8.59 -3.73
N GLU A 58 -9.16 -9.19 -3.37
CA GLU A 58 -10.51 -8.84 -3.72
C GLU A 58 -10.91 -7.50 -3.09
N ASP A 59 -10.36 -7.16 -1.92
CA ASP A 59 -10.55 -5.88 -1.21
C ASP A 59 -10.11 -4.64 -2.02
N ILE A 60 -9.38 -4.83 -3.12
CA ILE A 60 -8.93 -3.75 -4.02
C ILE A 60 -10.05 -3.30 -4.98
N TRP A 61 -11.10 -4.11 -5.15
CA TRP A 61 -12.14 -3.93 -6.17
C TRP A 61 -13.52 -3.59 -5.61
N GLU A 62 -13.64 -3.39 -4.30
CA GLU A 62 -14.84 -2.79 -3.66
C GLU A 62 -14.90 -1.28 -3.92
#